data_AF-A0A6N8JBH9-F1
#
_entry.id   AF-A0A6N8JBH9-F1
#
_cell.length_a   1.000
_cell.length_b   1.000
_cell.length_c   1.000
_cell.angle_alpha   90.00
_cell.angle_beta   90.00
_cell.angle_gamma   90.00
#
_symmetry.space_group_name_H-M   'P 1'
#
loop_
_entity.id
_entity.type
_entity.pdbx_description
1 polymer ?
#
loop_
_entity_poly.entity_id
_entity_poly.type
_entity_poly.pdbx_seq_one_letter_code
_entity_poly.pdbx_strand_id
1 'polypeptide(L)'
;MIAYKLKKYIWTDADFGQMGWHDCKIYQFRLTENLDLDIDYILSWNKPELEGLPFTFWIAPATLIFKSIRNLTFDFCSSFQEDFEIEDIERTDVENGHRWTIITRNGEIQFDSKGYEQYIRQEPFFQFEQNISFIDRNGYSLERTTNQENPNRIREDVVRQREKDIEDYQNAKKRHLKRQELQRLITAREENQIDTKQYRIRKKEINELLYSYDFFLKGTKFENY
;
A
#
# COMPACT_ATOMS: atom_id res chain seq x y z
N MET A 1 -8.10 14.59 -7.13
CA MET A 1 -7.74 13.17 -7.29
C MET A 1 -9.01 12.38 -7.55
N ILE A 2 -8.96 11.37 -8.43
CA ILE A 2 -10.10 10.47 -8.66
C ILE A 2 -10.15 9.50 -7.48
N ALA A 3 -11.28 9.43 -6.78
CA ALA A 3 -11.48 8.45 -5.72
C ALA A 3 -11.50 7.03 -6.31
N TYR A 4 -10.88 6.07 -5.63
CA TYR A 4 -10.99 4.67 -6.03
C TYR A 4 -12.44 4.21 -5.93
N LYS A 5 -12.99 3.68 -7.03
CA LYS A 5 -14.35 3.12 -7.03
C LYS A 5 -14.29 1.64 -6.65
N LEU A 6 -14.73 1.31 -5.44
CA LEU A 6 -14.86 -0.07 -5.01
C LEU A 6 -15.81 -0.84 -5.93
N LYS A 7 -15.37 -2.04 -6.36
CA LYS A 7 -16.23 -2.98 -7.09
C LYS A 7 -17.28 -3.61 -6.17
N LYS A 8 -16.85 -3.93 -4.94
CA LYS A 8 -17.64 -4.66 -3.94
C LYS A 8 -17.13 -4.33 -2.53
N TYR A 9 -18.04 -4.30 -1.57
CA TYR A 9 -17.70 -4.10 -0.16
C TYR A 9 -17.57 -5.42 0.62
N ILE A 10 -18.18 -6.50 0.13
CA ILE A 10 -18.14 -7.82 0.77
C ILE A 10 -17.64 -8.84 -0.23
N TRP A 11 -16.42 -9.33 -0.08
CA TRP A 11 -15.82 -10.34 -0.97
C TRP A 11 -16.00 -11.74 -0.36
N THR A 12 -16.11 -12.76 -1.20
CA THR A 12 -16.26 -14.15 -0.73
C THR A 12 -15.27 -15.08 -1.43
N ASP A 13 -15.20 -16.34 -1.03
CA ASP A 13 -14.34 -17.36 -1.65
C ASP A 13 -14.65 -17.62 -3.13
N ALA A 14 -15.83 -17.24 -3.61
CA ALA A 14 -16.17 -17.21 -5.04
C ALA A 14 -15.36 -16.17 -5.81
N ASP A 15 -14.91 -15.11 -5.15
CA ASP A 15 -14.08 -14.05 -5.71
C ASP A 15 -12.56 -14.36 -5.59
N PHE A 16 -12.19 -15.49 -4.98
CA PHE A 16 -10.79 -15.78 -4.61
C PHE A 16 -9.79 -15.66 -5.77
N GLY A 17 -10.13 -16.16 -6.96
CA GLY A 17 -9.22 -16.14 -8.11
C GLY A 17 -8.92 -14.75 -8.70
N GLN A 18 -9.66 -13.71 -8.30
CA GLN A 18 -9.43 -12.32 -8.73
C GLN A 18 -8.89 -11.42 -7.60
N MET A 19 -8.71 -11.96 -6.40
CA MET A 19 -8.19 -11.23 -5.25
C MET A 19 -6.67 -11.38 -5.18
N GLY A 20 -5.98 -10.31 -4.77
CA GLY A 20 -4.55 -10.35 -4.42
C GLY A 20 -4.38 -10.34 -2.90
N TRP A 21 -3.46 -11.14 -2.38
CA TRP A 21 -3.24 -11.32 -0.93
C TRP A 21 -1.89 -10.77 -0.44
N HIS A 22 -0.94 -10.61 -1.36
CA HIS A 22 0.43 -10.21 -1.09
C HIS A 22 0.52 -8.83 -0.40
N ASP A 23 1.38 -8.74 0.61
CA ASP A 23 1.67 -7.58 1.47
C ASP A 23 0.47 -7.06 2.27
N CYS A 24 -0.59 -7.86 2.45
CA CYS A 24 -1.70 -7.45 3.32
C CYS A 24 -1.29 -7.56 4.79
N LYS A 25 -1.02 -6.42 5.43
CA LYS A 25 -0.65 -6.36 6.85
C LYS A 25 -1.81 -6.81 7.75
N ILE A 26 -1.52 -7.66 8.74
CA ILE A 26 -2.45 -8.17 9.75
C ILE A 26 -2.15 -7.47 11.09
N TYR A 27 -3.17 -6.90 11.72
CA TYR A 27 -3.01 -6.21 13.02
C TYR A 27 -3.57 -6.99 14.20
N GLN A 28 -4.61 -7.77 13.96
CA GLN A 28 -5.33 -8.48 14.99
C GLN A 28 -5.95 -9.73 14.40
N PHE A 29 -6.01 -10.80 15.20
CA PHE A 29 -6.84 -11.94 14.90
C PHE A 29 -7.71 -12.31 16.11
N ARG A 30 -8.86 -12.92 15.84
CA ARG A 30 -9.74 -13.50 16.85
C ARG A 30 -10.05 -14.93 16.45
N LEU A 31 -9.75 -15.85 17.35
CA LEU A 31 -10.07 -17.26 17.20
C LEU A 31 -11.29 -17.61 18.06
N THR A 32 -12.35 -18.05 17.41
CA THR A 32 -13.59 -18.58 18.02
C THR A 32 -13.98 -19.86 17.28
N GLU A 33 -15.25 -20.04 16.92
CA GLU A 33 -15.64 -20.96 15.85
C GLU A 33 -15.15 -20.50 14.46
N ASN A 34 -14.82 -19.21 14.32
CA ASN A 34 -14.30 -18.59 13.12
C ASN A 34 -12.87 -18.10 13.35
N LEU A 35 -12.10 -17.95 12.27
CA LEU A 35 -10.86 -17.16 12.25
C LEU A 35 -11.18 -15.79 11.64
N ASP A 36 -11.15 -14.74 12.46
CA ASP A 36 -11.33 -13.36 12.00
C ASP A 36 -9.96 -12.65 12.01
N LEU A 37 -9.65 -11.90 10.94
CA LEU A 37 -8.40 -11.15 10.77
C LEU A 37 -8.72 -9.69 10.45
N ASP A 38 -8.02 -8.77 11.13
CA ASP A 38 -7.99 -7.35 10.80
C ASP A 38 -6.82 -7.06 9.86
N ILE A 39 -7.12 -6.67 8.62
CA ILE A 39 -6.10 -6.48 7.59
C ILE A 39 -6.14 -5.08 6.95
N ASP A 40 -4.99 -4.68 6.41
CA ASP A 40 -4.85 -3.70 5.34
C ASP A 40 -4.99 -4.41 3.99
N TYR A 41 -6.19 -4.45 3.42
CA TYR A 41 -6.39 -5.09 2.13
C TYR A 41 -5.96 -4.16 0.99
N ILE A 42 -4.97 -4.57 0.21
CA ILE A 42 -4.46 -3.80 -0.93
C ILE A 42 -5.34 -4.06 -2.16
N LEU A 43 -6.12 -3.05 -2.54
CA LEU A 43 -7.05 -3.11 -3.68
C LEU A 43 -6.38 -2.85 -5.02
N SER A 44 -5.27 -2.10 -5.03
CA SER A 44 -4.53 -1.81 -6.25
C SER A 44 -3.13 -1.30 -5.97
N TRP A 45 -2.19 -1.80 -6.76
CA TRP A 45 -0.82 -1.30 -6.87
C TRP A 45 -0.75 -0.37 -8.08
N ASN A 46 -0.53 0.91 -7.83
CA ASN A 46 -0.38 1.91 -8.88
C ASN A 46 1.10 2.01 -9.24
N LYS A 47 1.45 1.49 -10.43
CA LYS A 47 2.79 1.66 -10.99
C LYS A 47 3.06 3.15 -11.21
N PRO A 48 4.25 3.67 -10.81
CA PRO A 48 4.59 5.06 -11.06
C PRO A 48 4.66 5.34 -12.56
N GLU A 49 4.26 6.55 -12.96
CA GLU A 49 4.36 7.01 -14.35
C GLU A 49 5.82 7.21 -14.81
N LEU A 50 6.72 7.47 -13.86
CA LEU A 50 8.15 7.64 -14.11
C LEU A 50 8.93 6.50 -13.44
N GLU A 51 9.81 5.87 -14.19
CA GLU A 51 10.71 4.85 -13.66
C GLU A 51 11.60 5.43 -12.55
N GLY A 52 11.78 4.68 -11.45
CA GLY A 52 12.56 5.11 -10.29
C GLY A 52 11.77 5.83 -9.19
N LEU A 53 10.51 6.21 -9.44
CA LEU A 53 9.60 6.63 -8.36
C LEU A 53 9.01 5.40 -7.62
N PRO A 54 8.54 5.55 -6.37
CA PRO A 54 7.91 4.44 -5.66
C PRO A 54 6.52 4.14 -6.20
N PHE A 55 6.08 2.88 -6.01
CA PHE A 55 4.68 2.51 -6.16
C PHE A 55 3.81 3.27 -5.16
N THR A 56 2.54 3.43 -5.50
CA THR A 56 1.52 3.93 -4.58
C THR A 56 0.36 2.95 -4.56
N PHE A 57 -0.47 2.99 -3.54
CA PHE A 57 -1.42 1.92 -3.25
C PHE A 57 -2.80 2.48 -2.94
N TRP A 58 -3.82 1.73 -3.35
CA TRP A 58 -5.16 1.89 -2.81
C TRP A 58 -5.41 0.78 -1.81
N ILE A 59 -5.59 1.15 -0.54
CA ILE A 59 -5.67 0.20 0.57
C ILE A 59 -6.93 0.49 1.37
N ALA A 60 -7.63 -0.55 1.83
CA ALA A 60 -8.77 -0.37 2.72
C ALA A 60 -8.66 -1.25 3.97
N PRO A 61 -9.04 -0.74 5.17
CA PRO A 61 -9.20 -1.58 6.35
C PRO A 61 -10.29 -2.62 6.10
N ALA A 62 -9.97 -3.89 6.32
CA ALA A 62 -10.90 -4.98 6.07
C ALA A 62 -10.89 -6.02 7.19
N THR A 63 -12.04 -6.67 7.38
CA THR A 63 -12.17 -7.85 8.25
C THR A 63 -12.32 -9.08 7.37
N LEU A 64 -11.34 -9.97 7.38
CA LEU A 64 -11.37 -11.26 6.67
C LEU A 64 -11.77 -12.37 7.64
N ILE A 65 -12.78 -13.16 7.31
CA ILE A 65 -13.39 -14.14 8.22
C ILE A 65 -13.51 -15.49 7.52
N PHE A 66 -12.86 -16.51 8.06
CA PHE A 66 -13.08 -17.90 7.69
C PHE A 66 -14.07 -18.54 8.66
N LYS A 67 -15.16 -19.10 8.12
CA LYS A 67 -16.29 -19.57 8.94
C LYS A 67 -16.10 -21.01 9.40
N SER A 68 -16.48 -21.30 10.64
CA SER A 68 -16.57 -22.67 11.19
C SER A 68 -15.30 -23.50 10.94
N ILE A 69 -14.14 -22.95 11.31
CA ILE A 69 -12.85 -23.55 11.00
C ILE A 69 -12.63 -24.88 11.76
N ARG A 70 -11.87 -25.79 11.17
CA ARG A 70 -11.49 -27.08 11.78
C ARG A 70 -10.02 -27.37 11.51
N ASN A 71 -9.44 -28.32 12.24
CA ASN A 71 -8.07 -28.80 12.00
C ASN A 71 -7.05 -27.65 11.92
N LEU A 72 -7.16 -26.70 12.85
CA LEU A 72 -6.33 -25.50 12.90
C LEU A 72 -4.92 -25.83 13.38
N THR A 73 -3.94 -25.40 12.62
CA THR A 73 -2.52 -25.44 12.95
C THR A 73 -1.92 -24.06 12.78
N PHE A 74 -1.05 -23.69 13.72
CA PHE A 74 -0.20 -22.51 13.65
C PHE A 74 1.25 -22.96 13.67
N ASP A 75 2.02 -22.53 12.68
CA ASP A 75 3.47 -22.65 12.71
C ASP A 75 4.05 -21.25 12.53
N PHE A 76 4.61 -20.68 13.60
CA PHE A 76 5.18 -19.35 13.58
C PHE A 76 6.53 -19.28 14.26
N CYS A 77 7.44 -18.58 13.61
CA CYS A 77 8.65 -18.07 14.18
C CYS A 77 8.67 -16.56 13.96
N SER A 78 8.51 -15.80 15.04
CA SER A 78 8.46 -14.33 14.94
C SER A 78 9.24 -13.71 16.09
N SER A 79 9.96 -12.63 15.76
CA SER A 79 10.48 -11.69 16.74
C SER A 79 9.49 -10.54 16.92
N PHE A 80 9.41 -9.95 18.12
CA PHE A 80 8.48 -8.84 18.42
C PHE A 80 8.69 -7.56 17.59
N GLN A 81 9.69 -7.52 16.70
CA GLN A 81 10.01 -6.37 15.87
C GLN A 81 9.54 -6.52 14.41
N GLU A 82 8.95 -7.65 14.04
CA GLU A 82 8.56 -7.93 12.66
C GLU A 82 7.09 -7.62 12.40
N ASP A 83 6.84 -7.09 11.20
CA ASP A 83 5.49 -6.88 10.70
C ASP A 83 4.86 -8.22 10.34
N PHE A 84 3.63 -8.42 10.79
CA PHE A 84 2.87 -9.62 10.47
C PHE A 84 2.02 -9.38 9.22
N GLU A 85 2.45 -9.95 8.09
CA GLU A 85 1.86 -9.70 6.77
C GLU A 85 1.61 -10.99 6.00
N ILE A 86 0.57 -10.96 5.15
CA ILE A 86 0.23 -12.07 4.26
C ILE A 86 1.15 -11.99 3.03
N GLU A 87 1.87 -13.07 2.75
CA GLU A 87 2.57 -13.26 1.48
C GLU A 87 1.63 -13.85 0.43
N ASP A 88 0.87 -14.89 0.82
CA ASP A 88 -0.17 -15.47 -0.02
C ASP A 88 -1.25 -16.17 0.82
N ILE A 89 -2.38 -16.46 0.19
CA ILE A 89 -3.38 -17.39 0.72
C ILE A 89 -3.58 -18.48 -0.32
N GLU A 90 -3.35 -19.72 0.08
CA GLU A 90 -3.58 -20.89 -0.76
C GLU A 90 -4.85 -21.62 -0.36
N ARG A 91 -5.46 -22.31 -1.34
CA ARG A 91 -6.66 -23.13 -1.16
C ARG A 91 -6.51 -24.46 -1.86
N THR A 92 -6.71 -25.55 -1.14
CA THR A 92 -6.79 -26.92 -1.68
C THR A 92 -8.14 -27.55 -1.36
N ASP A 93 -8.77 -28.22 -2.32
CA ASP A 93 -10.04 -28.89 -2.11
C ASP A 93 -9.88 -30.15 -1.24
N VAL A 94 -10.80 -30.33 -0.29
CA VAL A 94 -10.89 -31.52 0.58
C VAL A 94 -12.34 -32.02 0.63
N GLU A 95 -12.57 -33.25 1.12
CA GLU A 95 -13.88 -33.93 1.05
C GLU A 95 -15.07 -33.09 1.58
N ASN A 96 -14.84 -32.20 2.55
CA ASN A 96 -15.89 -31.41 3.21
C ASN A 96 -15.65 -29.89 3.19
N GLY A 97 -14.97 -29.37 2.16
CA GLY A 97 -14.72 -27.93 2.00
C GLY A 97 -13.34 -27.68 1.39
N HIS A 98 -12.61 -26.72 1.94
CA HIS A 98 -11.25 -26.43 1.50
C HIS A 98 -10.30 -26.38 2.69
N ARG A 99 -9.08 -26.84 2.45
CA ARG A 99 -7.93 -26.50 3.28
C ARG A 99 -7.41 -25.15 2.83
N TRP A 100 -7.32 -24.22 3.77
CA TRP A 100 -6.76 -22.89 3.59
C TRP A 100 -5.42 -22.83 4.27
N THR A 101 -4.45 -22.21 3.59
CA THR A 101 -3.14 -21.90 4.15
C THR A 101 -2.92 -20.40 3.99
N ILE A 102 -2.88 -19.67 5.10
CA ILE A 102 -2.44 -18.27 5.10
C ILE A 102 -0.94 -18.29 5.31
N ILE A 103 -0.21 -17.94 4.27
CA ILE A 103 1.25 -17.87 4.26
C ILE A 103 1.64 -16.45 4.69
N THR A 104 2.49 -16.36 5.70
CA THR A 104 3.04 -15.11 6.21
C THR A 104 4.56 -15.18 6.18
N ARG A 105 5.22 -14.02 6.29
CA ARG A 105 6.68 -13.97 6.47
C ARG A 105 7.19 -14.75 7.67
N ASN A 106 6.34 -14.92 8.68
CA ASN A 106 6.69 -15.51 9.96
C ASN A 106 6.27 -16.97 10.09
N GLY A 107 5.73 -17.57 9.03
CA GLY A 107 5.20 -18.93 9.04
C GLY A 107 3.78 -18.99 8.49
N GLU A 108 3.01 -20.00 8.88
CA GLU A 108 1.73 -20.31 8.24
C GLU A 108 0.59 -20.63 9.23
N ILE A 109 -0.64 -20.33 8.79
CA ILE A 109 -1.88 -20.72 9.44
C ILE A 109 -2.61 -21.67 8.51
N GLN A 110 -2.81 -22.91 8.95
CA GLN A 110 -3.53 -23.92 8.18
C GLN A 110 -4.81 -24.34 8.88
N PHE A 111 -5.92 -24.45 8.14
CA PHE A 111 -7.21 -24.90 8.67
C PHE A 111 -8.17 -25.32 7.55
N ASP A 112 -9.22 -26.04 7.91
CA ASP A 112 -10.32 -26.35 7.01
C ASP A 112 -11.48 -25.39 7.20
N SER A 113 -12.04 -24.89 6.09
CA SER A 113 -13.27 -24.09 6.09
C SER A 113 -13.99 -24.20 4.74
N LYS A 114 -15.30 -23.97 4.74
CA LYS A 114 -16.08 -23.90 3.50
C LYS A 114 -15.78 -22.65 2.66
N GLY A 115 -15.24 -21.60 3.27
CA GLY A 115 -15.02 -20.33 2.58
C GLY A 115 -14.81 -19.18 3.55
N TYR A 116 -14.68 -17.98 2.99
CA TYR A 116 -14.51 -16.76 3.75
C TYR A 116 -15.48 -15.66 3.31
N GLU A 117 -15.63 -14.67 4.18
CA GLU A 117 -16.16 -13.35 3.83
C GLU A 117 -15.14 -12.29 4.23
N GLN A 118 -14.92 -11.31 3.35
CA GLN A 118 -14.10 -10.13 3.64
C GLN A 118 -14.93 -8.87 3.53
N TYR A 119 -15.00 -8.10 4.63
CA TYR A 119 -15.74 -6.86 4.72
C TYR A 119 -14.77 -5.69 4.59
N ILE A 120 -14.86 -4.92 3.50
CA ILE A 120 -14.17 -3.64 3.35
C ILE A 120 -14.89 -2.62 4.24
N ARG A 121 -14.26 -2.24 5.35
CA ARG A 121 -14.91 -1.47 6.42
C ARG A 121 -15.06 0.01 6.10
N GLN A 122 -14.12 0.57 5.34
CA GLN A 122 -14.07 1.98 5.01
C GLN A 122 -13.66 2.18 3.55
N GLU A 123 -13.93 3.37 3.01
CA GLU A 123 -13.46 3.77 1.69
C GLU A 123 -11.93 3.63 1.54
N PRO A 124 -11.40 3.33 0.35
CA PRO A 124 -9.96 3.16 0.19
C PRO A 124 -9.17 4.43 0.48
N PHE A 125 -8.00 4.28 1.06
CA PHE A 125 -7.00 5.31 1.23
C PHE A 125 -5.97 5.21 0.10
N PHE A 126 -5.56 6.35 -0.41
CA PHE A 126 -4.37 6.45 -1.24
C PHE A 126 -3.14 6.51 -0.34
N GLN A 127 -2.25 5.54 -0.47
CA GLN A 127 -1.08 5.36 0.40
C GLN A 127 0.21 5.33 -0.43
N PHE A 128 1.30 5.78 0.19
CA PHE A 128 2.65 5.73 -0.38
C PHE A 128 3.47 4.52 0.13
N GLU A 129 2.89 3.76 1.06
CA GLU A 129 3.40 2.54 1.66
C GLU A 129 2.30 1.46 1.59
N GLN A 130 2.64 0.20 1.87
CA GLN A 130 1.74 -0.95 1.76
C GLN A 130 0.82 -1.13 2.98
N ASN A 131 0.68 -0.09 3.80
CA ASN A 131 -0.19 -0.07 4.96
C ASN A 131 -0.78 1.34 5.17
N ILE A 132 -1.87 1.39 5.92
CA ILE A 132 -2.49 2.62 6.42
C ILE A 132 -1.94 2.88 7.82
N SER A 133 -1.61 4.14 8.13
CA SER A 133 -1.16 4.51 9.47
C SER A 133 -2.22 4.23 10.54
N PHE A 134 -1.81 3.96 11.78
CA PHE A 134 -2.73 3.69 12.88
C PHE A 134 -3.80 4.79 13.06
N ILE A 135 -3.38 6.05 12.91
CA ILE A 135 -4.27 7.22 13.00
C ILE A 135 -5.24 7.22 11.82
N ASP A 136 -4.76 7.03 10.60
CA ASP A 136 -5.62 6.99 9.40
C ASP A 136 -6.64 5.84 9.46
N ARG A 137 -6.27 4.67 10.02
CA ARG A 137 -7.17 3.51 10.17
C ARG A 137 -8.30 3.75 11.18
N ASN A 138 -8.09 4.64 12.15
CA ASN A 138 -8.89 4.76 13.37
C ASN A 138 -8.81 3.50 14.25
N GLY A 139 -7.60 2.98 14.43
CA GLY A 139 -7.33 1.81 15.27
C GLY A 139 -7.60 0.47 14.58
N TYR A 140 -7.55 -0.59 15.39
CA TYR A 140 -7.81 -1.97 14.95
C TYR A 140 -9.27 -2.35 15.16
N SER A 141 -9.80 -3.18 14.28
CA SER A 141 -11.20 -3.61 14.36
C SER A 141 -11.40 -4.98 13.72
N LEU A 142 -12.35 -5.75 14.26
CA LEU A 142 -12.81 -7.01 13.69
C LEU A 142 -14.31 -6.96 13.40
N GLU A 143 -14.86 -5.76 13.23
CA GLU A 143 -16.27 -5.57 12.93
C GLU A 143 -16.62 -6.05 11.53
N ARG A 144 -17.79 -6.66 11.39
CA ARG A 144 -18.34 -7.16 10.13
C ARG A 144 -19.24 -6.09 9.51
N THR A 145 -18.64 -4.96 9.17
CA THR A 145 -19.33 -3.76 8.66
C THR A 145 -18.71 -3.27 7.36
N THR A 146 -19.48 -2.51 6.59
CA THR A 146 -19.02 -1.89 5.33
C THR A 146 -19.05 -0.36 5.36
N ASN A 147 -19.48 0.21 6.48
CA ASN A 147 -19.69 1.64 6.69
C ASN A 147 -19.13 2.08 8.05
N GLN A 148 -17.94 1.61 8.42
CA GLN A 148 -17.27 2.01 9.66
C GLN A 148 -16.98 3.51 9.62
N GLU A 149 -17.49 4.25 10.60
CA GLU A 149 -17.18 5.66 10.74
C GLU A 149 -15.70 5.87 11.11
N ASN A 150 -15.09 6.88 10.49
CA ASN A 150 -13.72 7.26 10.77
C ASN A 150 -13.60 8.79 10.87
N PRO A 151 -13.61 9.35 12.09
CA PRO A 151 -13.49 10.79 12.30
C PRO A 151 -12.12 11.33 11.84
N ASN A 152 -11.08 10.50 11.78
CA ASN A 152 -9.75 10.92 11.33
C ASN A 152 -9.70 11.23 9.83
N ARG A 153 -10.73 10.88 9.04
CA ARG A 153 -10.81 11.27 7.62
C ARG A 153 -10.98 12.76 7.40
N ILE A 154 -11.62 13.45 8.34
CA ILE A 154 -11.92 14.88 8.28
C ILE A 154 -11.15 15.68 9.33
N ARG A 155 -10.35 15.01 10.17
CA ARG A 155 -9.54 15.67 11.19
C ARG A 155 -8.45 16.49 10.52
N GLU A 156 -8.39 17.77 10.87
CA GLU A 156 -7.65 18.77 10.10
C GLU A 156 -6.14 18.47 10.01
N ASP A 157 -5.51 18.05 11.10
CA ASP A 157 -4.10 17.66 11.13
C ASP A 157 -3.80 16.45 10.24
N VAL A 158 -4.70 15.47 10.20
CA VAL A 158 -4.58 14.27 9.36
C VAL A 158 -4.73 14.63 7.88
N VAL A 159 -5.73 15.45 7.55
CA VAL A 159 -5.93 15.93 6.17
C VAL A 159 -4.70 16.71 5.70
N ARG A 160 -4.21 17.65 6.51
CA ARG A 160 -3.00 18.43 6.19
C ARG A 160 -1.78 17.53 5.99
N GLN A 161 -1.60 16.49 6.82
CA GLN A 161 -0.48 15.56 6.65
C GLN A 161 -0.58 14.79 5.33
N ARG A 162 -1.77 14.32 4.94
CA ARG A 162 -1.95 13.64 3.65
C ARG A 162 -1.72 14.57 2.46
N GLU A 163 -2.21 15.81 2.55
CA GLU A 163 -1.94 16.84 1.53
C GLU A 163 -0.45 17.12 1.39
N LYS A 164 0.26 17.21 2.52
CA LYS A 164 1.73 17.35 2.54
C LYS A 164 2.42 16.15 1.89
N ASP A 165 2.03 14.93 2.22
CA ASP A 165 2.63 13.73 1.61
C ASP A 165 2.43 13.71 0.09
N ILE A 166 1.26 14.16 -0.39
CA ILE A 166 0.99 14.31 -1.82
C ILE A 166 1.88 15.39 -2.44
N GLU A 167 2.03 16.54 -1.78
CA GLU A 167 2.91 17.62 -2.24
C GLU A 167 4.37 17.15 -2.33
N ASP A 168 4.87 16.46 -1.30
CA ASP A 168 6.22 15.92 -1.27
C ASP A 168 6.43 14.90 -2.41
N TYR A 169 5.47 14.00 -2.65
CA TYR A 169 5.52 13.09 -3.79
C TYR A 169 5.56 13.84 -5.15
N GLN A 170 4.78 14.91 -5.30
CA GLN A 170 4.84 15.74 -6.52
C GLN A 170 6.19 16.44 -6.66
N ASN A 171 6.82 16.88 -5.57
CA ASN A 171 8.16 17.46 -5.60
C ASN A 171 9.21 16.42 -5.97
N ALA A 172 9.10 15.17 -5.50
CA ALA A 172 9.95 14.06 -5.93
C ALA A 172 9.81 13.79 -7.44
N LYS A 173 8.57 13.77 -7.95
CA LYS A 173 8.30 13.66 -9.40
C LYS A 173 8.95 14.78 -10.21
N LYS A 174 8.80 16.03 -9.78
CA LYS A 174 9.42 17.20 -10.43
C LYS A 174 10.94 17.13 -10.39
N ARG A 175 11.52 16.74 -9.26
CA ARG A 175 12.97 16.52 -9.11
C ARG A 175 13.46 15.46 -10.10
N HIS A 176 12.78 14.33 -10.17
CA HIS A 176 13.12 13.24 -11.06
C HIS A 176 13.12 13.70 -12.54
N LEU A 177 12.07 14.40 -12.98
CA LEU A 177 12.00 14.98 -14.33
C LEU A 177 13.14 15.97 -14.60
N LYS A 178 13.50 16.79 -13.62
CA LYS A 178 14.63 17.73 -13.75
C LYS A 178 15.98 17.04 -13.82
N ARG A 179 16.18 15.91 -13.13
CA ARG A 179 17.38 15.08 -13.29
C ARG A 179 17.47 14.51 -14.71
N GLN A 180 16.37 14.02 -15.26
CA GLN A 180 16.31 13.55 -16.65
C GLN A 180 16.59 14.69 -17.65
N GLU A 181 16.02 15.88 -17.42
CA GLU A 181 16.27 17.06 -18.25
C GLU A 181 17.76 17.46 -18.21
N LEU A 182 18.38 17.45 -17.03
CA LEU A 182 19.81 17.72 -16.87
C LEU A 182 20.65 16.71 -17.65
N GLN A 183 20.33 15.42 -17.57
CA GLN A 183 21.05 14.38 -18.31
C GLN A 183 20.95 14.60 -19.82
N ARG A 184 19.75 14.89 -20.35
CA ARG A 184 19.57 15.22 -21.77
C ARG A 184 20.37 16.45 -22.18
N LEU A 185 20.40 17.48 -21.33
CA LEU A 185 21.19 18.69 -21.57
C LEU A 185 22.70 18.41 -21.62
N ILE A 186 23.19 17.51 -20.77
CA ILE A 186 24.59 17.05 -20.76
C ILE A 186 24.90 16.31 -22.07
N THR A 187 24.08 15.34 -22.46
CA THR A 187 24.26 14.59 -23.72
C THR A 187 24.22 15.51 -24.95
N ALA A 188 23.25 16.43 -25.03
CA ALA A 188 23.18 17.40 -26.12
C ALA A 188 24.43 18.30 -26.21
N ARG A 189 25.07 18.59 -25.06
CA ARG A 189 26.34 19.33 -25.03
C ARG A 189 27.51 18.49 -25.54
N GLU A 190 27.57 17.22 -25.17
CA GLU A 190 28.59 16.27 -25.64
C GLU A 190 28.48 16.04 -27.16
N GLU A 191 27.25 16.00 -27.68
CA GLU A 191 26.94 15.88 -29.10
C GLU A 191 27.06 17.21 -29.88
N ASN A 192 27.53 18.29 -29.23
CA ASN A 192 27.67 19.63 -29.81
C ASN A 192 26.37 20.23 -30.39
N GLN A 193 25.20 19.78 -29.93
CA GLN A 193 23.88 20.27 -30.37
C GLN A 193 23.46 21.58 -29.69
N ILE A 194 24.21 22.03 -28.68
CA ILE A 194 23.92 23.26 -27.94
C ILE A 194 25.21 24.07 -27.70
N ASP A 195 25.09 25.39 -27.89
CA ASP A 195 26.17 26.33 -27.61
C ASP A 195 26.51 26.39 -26.11
N THR A 196 27.78 26.70 -25.81
CA THR A 196 28.33 26.75 -24.46
C THR A 196 27.58 27.73 -23.56
N LYS A 197 27.21 28.92 -24.08
CA LYS A 197 26.51 29.94 -23.27
C LYS A 197 25.11 29.45 -22.92
N GLN A 198 24.37 28.92 -23.90
CA GLN A 198 23.02 28.39 -23.69
C GLN A 198 23.02 27.20 -22.73
N TYR A 199 23.98 26.28 -22.86
CA TYR A 199 24.18 25.17 -21.95
C TYR A 199 24.38 25.65 -20.50
N ARG A 200 25.27 26.62 -20.28
CA ARG A 200 25.56 27.13 -18.93
C ARG A 200 24.35 27.78 -18.27
N ILE A 201 23.58 28.56 -19.01
CA ILE A 201 22.37 29.22 -18.51
C ILE A 201 21.34 28.16 -18.09
N ARG A 202 20.98 27.24 -19.00
CA ARG A 202 20.00 26.19 -18.70
C ARG A 202 20.44 25.27 -17.57
N LYS A 203 21.73 24.89 -17.52
CA LYS A 203 22.27 24.06 -16.45
C LYS A 203 22.12 24.73 -15.09
N LYS A 204 22.38 26.05 -15.01
CA LYS A 204 22.21 26.82 -13.79
C LYS A 204 20.74 26.81 -13.33
N GLU A 205 19.81 27.11 -14.23
CA GLU A 205 18.35 27.11 -13.94
C GLU A 205 17.87 25.74 -13.45
N ILE A 206 18.29 24.65 -14.11
CA ILE A 206 17.93 23.29 -13.69
C ILE A 206 18.49 22.99 -12.31
N ASN A 207 19.75 23.33 -12.04
CA ASN A 207 20.39 23.09 -10.74
C ASN A 207 19.73 23.89 -9.60
N GLU A 208 19.29 25.12 -9.84
CA GLU A 208 18.56 25.91 -8.85
C GLU A 208 17.22 25.25 -8.48
N LEU A 209 16.50 24.72 -9.47
CA LEU A 209 15.26 23.97 -9.22
C LEU A 209 15.54 22.65 -8.49
N LEU A 210 16.57 21.91 -8.87
CA LEU A 210 16.97 20.68 -8.18
C LEU A 210 17.30 20.95 -6.71
N TYR A 211 18.07 22.01 -6.44
CA TYR A 211 18.38 22.43 -5.07
C TYR A 211 17.11 22.75 -4.27
N SER A 212 16.15 23.45 -4.87
CA SER A 212 14.88 23.74 -4.22
C SER A 212 14.09 22.47 -3.90
N TYR A 213 14.03 21.49 -4.80
CA TYR A 213 13.34 20.24 -4.53
C TYR A 213 14.05 19.40 -3.46
N ASP A 214 15.39 19.33 -3.50
CA ASP A 214 16.18 18.66 -2.47
C ASP A 214 15.95 19.29 -1.09
N PHE A 215 15.81 20.61 -1.02
CA PHE A 215 15.45 21.30 0.22
C PHE A 215 14.06 20.90 0.74
N PHE A 216 13.03 20.86 -0.12
CA PHE A 216 11.68 20.49 0.30
C PHE A 216 11.55 19.02 0.68
N LEU A 217 12.30 18.14 0.04
CA LEU A 217 12.21 16.69 0.26
C LEU A 217 13.05 16.21 1.45
N LYS A 218 13.94 17.06 1.99
CA LYS A 218 14.81 16.70 3.10
C LYS A 218 14.00 16.31 4.35
N GLY A 219 14.30 15.15 4.91
CA GLY A 219 13.61 14.58 6.07
C GLY A 219 12.23 14.00 5.76
N THR A 220 11.81 13.98 4.50
CA THR A 220 10.57 13.32 4.07
C THR A 220 10.86 11.88 3.67
N LYS A 221 9.82 11.03 3.63
CA LYS A 221 9.93 9.66 3.08
C LYS A 221 10.34 9.63 1.60
N PHE A 222 10.27 10.78 0.91
CA PHE A 222 10.63 10.90 -0.49
C PHE A 222 12.05 11.46 -0.71
N GLU A 223 12.83 11.71 0.35
CA GLU A 223 14.17 12.32 0.27
C GLU A 223 15.08 11.61 -0.73
N ASN A 224 14.96 10.28 -0.84
CA ASN A 224 15.84 9.44 -1.65
C ASN A 224 15.32 9.11 -3.06
N TYR A 225 14.13 9.60 -3.46
CA TYR A 225 13.51 9.28 -4.77
C TYR A 225 13.72 10.37 -5.85
#